data_AF-V4TS45-F1
#
_entry.id   AF-V4TS45-F1
#
_cell.length_a   1.000
_cell.length_b   1.000
_cell.length_c   1.000
_cell.angle_alpha   90.00
_cell.angle_beta   90.00
_cell.angle_gamma   90.00
#
_symmetry.space_group_name_H-M   'P 1'
#
loop_
_entity.id
_entity.type
_entity.pdbx_description
1 polymer ?
#
loop_
_entity_poly.entity_id
_entity_poly.type
_entity_poly.pdbx_seq_one_letter_code
_entity_poly.pdbx_strand_id
1 'polypeptide(L)'
;MPGTGVRQRLQPPLPPEYFGNAAQGEFVFMKARDQVEKRDEKIKKSLESWRKKTLRSYIAWGSLLLKKNACLISSSPRLNVCGNDFGWGRPAVAKITQFARVEAGSVNVEACF
;
A
#
# COMPACT_ATOMS: atom_id res chain seq x y z
N MET A 1 4.01 7.64 4.86
CA MET A 1 4.68 6.77 3.88
C MET A 1 3.61 6.09 3.04
N PRO A 2 3.49 6.43 1.75
CA PRO A 2 2.77 5.62 0.78
C PRO A 2 3.48 4.29 0.51
N GLY A 3 2.72 3.19 0.53
CA GLY A 3 3.11 1.91 -0.06
C GLY A 3 2.71 1.85 -1.53
N THR A 4 3.61 1.37 -2.38
CA THR A 4 3.40 1.29 -3.83
C THR A 4 3.73 -0.11 -4.35
N GLY A 5 2.85 -0.69 -5.17
CA GLY A 5 3.12 -1.96 -5.85
C GLY A 5 4.14 -1.80 -6.97
N VAL A 6 5.11 -2.71 -7.07
CA VAL A 6 6.22 -2.62 -8.04
C VAL A 6 6.18 -3.67 -9.16
N ARG A 7 5.23 -4.63 -9.12
CA ARG A 7 5.15 -5.76 -10.08
C ARG A 7 5.32 -5.34 -11.54
N GLN A 8 4.49 -4.40 -12.00
CA GLN A 8 4.47 -3.92 -13.39
C GLN A 8 5.65 -3.00 -13.75
N ARG A 9 6.41 -2.52 -12.75
CA ARG A 9 7.47 -1.52 -12.92
C ARG A 9 8.88 -2.11 -12.88
N LEU A 10 9.03 -3.34 -12.39
CA LEU A 10 10.28 -4.08 -12.46
C LEU A 10 10.62 -4.39 -13.93
N GLN A 11 11.90 -4.55 -14.22
CA GLN A 11 12.38 -4.94 -15.55
C GLN A 11 13.16 -6.26 -15.44
N PRO A 12 12.59 -7.40 -15.89
CA PRO A 12 11.27 -7.53 -16.51
C PRO A 12 10.11 -7.39 -15.50
N PRO A 13 8.88 -7.06 -15.95
CA PRO A 13 7.71 -7.02 -15.08
C PRO A 13 7.42 -8.38 -14.46
N LEU A 14 6.96 -8.39 -13.20
CA LEU A 14 6.50 -9.61 -12.56
C LEU A 14 5.13 -10.03 -13.12
N PRO A 15 4.88 -11.36 -13.20
CA PRO A 15 3.57 -11.87 -13.60
C PRO A 15 2.43 -11.34 -12.72
N PRO A 16 1.21 -11.17 -13.27
CA PRO A 16 0.03 -10.83 -12.47
C PRO A 16 -0.20 -11.81 -11.30
N GLU A 17 0.06 -13.09 -11.54
CA GLU A 17 -0.14 -14.21 -10.61
C GLU A 17 1.01 -14.35 -9.59
N TYR A 18 2.03 -13.48 -9.64
CA TYR A 18 3.15 -13.53 -8.70
C TYR A 18 2.65 -13.57 -7.25
N PHE A 19 2.93 -14.68 -6.59
CA PHE A 19 2.59 -14.92 -5.19
C PHE A 19 3.77 -14.51 -4.31
N GLY A 20 3.70 -13.29 -3.78
CA GLY A 20 4.74 -12.74 -2.92
C GLY A 20 4.62 -11.23 -2.75
N ASN A 21 5.46 -10.68 -1.88
CA ASN A 21 5.50 -9.24 -1.63
C ASN A 21 6.28 -8.52 -2.74
N ALA A 22 5.57 -7.70 -3.52
CA ALA A 22 6.15 -6.81 -4.52
C ALA A 22 5.69 -5.37 -4.26
N ALA A 23 6.18 -4.79 -3.17
CA ALA A 23 5.85 -3.44 -2.74
C ALA A 23 7.10 -2.65 -2.32
N GLN A 24 7.02 -1.33 -2.48
CA GLN A 24 8.02 -0.37 -2.02
C GLN A 24 7.35 0.67 -1.13
N GLY A 25 8.00 1.01 -0.03
CA GLY A 25 7.64 2.16 0.79
C GLY A 25 8.40 3.41 0.35
N GLU A 26 7.70 4.52 0.15
CA GLU A 26 8.33 5.83 -0.04
C GLU A 26 8.05 6.72 1.17
N PHE A 27 9.09 7.37 1.69
CA PHE A 27 8.97 8.22 2.88
C PHE A 27 8.86 9.68 2.48
N VAL A 28 7.82 10.35 2.96
CA VAL A 28 7.65 11.79 2.86
C VAL A 28 7.74 12.38 4.26
N PHE A 29 8.77 13.19 4.50
CA PHE A 29 8.98 13.87 5.77
C PHE A 29 8.48 15.31 5.68
N MET A 30 7.76 15.79 6.69
CA MET A 30 7.34 17.19 6.82
C MET A 30 7.17 17.57 8.29
N LYS A 31 7.19 18.87 8.60
CA LYS A 31 6.85 19.36 9.94
C LYS A 31 5.34 19.24 10.15
N ALA A 32 4.91 19.01 11.39
CA ALA A 32 3.48 18.87 11.72
C ALA A 32 2.66 20.09 11.26
N ARG A 33 3.19 21.31 11.47
CA ARG A 33 2.54 22.56 11.05
C ARG A 33 2.29 22.69 9.54
N ASP A 34 3.13 22.05 8.72
CA ASP A 34 3.03 22.15 7.26
C ASP A 34 2.06 21.10 6.68
N GLN A 35 1.51 20.19 7.52
CA GLN A 35 0.66 19.08 7.06
C GLN A 35 -0.68 19.53 6.49
N VAL A 36 -1.27 20.61 6.99
CA VAL A 36 -2.59 21.05 6.54
C VAL A 36 -2.51 21.65 5.14
N GLU A 37 -1.49 22.48 4.89
CA GLU A 37 -1.39 23.24 3.64
C GLU A 37 -0.62 22.50 2.54
N LYS A 38 0.48 21.80 2.89
CA LYS A 38 1.48 21.34 1.90
C LYS A 38 1.51 19.83 1.70
N ARG A 39 0.62 19.08 2.36
CA ARG A 39 0.63 17.61 2.33
C ARG A 39 0.44 17.06 0.93
N ASP A 40 -0.59 17.51 0.22
CA ASP A 40 -0.97 16.96 -1.08
C ASP A 40 0.10 17.22 -2.14
N GLU A 41 0.60 18.45 -2.22
CA GLU A 41 1.67 18.83 -3.14
C GLU A 41 2.93 17.99 -2.88
N LYS A 42 3.33 17.85 -1.61
CA LYS A 42 4.54 17.12 -1.25
C LYS A 42 4.43 15.62 -1.53
N ILE A 43 3.26 15.03 -1.29
CA ILE A 43 2.99 13.62 -1.63
C ILE A 43 3.00 13.45 -3.15
N LYS A 44 2.34 14.32 -3.92
CA LYS A 44 2.32 14.27 -5.39
C LYS A 44 3.74 14.36 -5.97
N LYS A 45 4.54 15.33 -5.53
CA LYS A 45 5.93 15.51 -5.98
C LYS A 45 6.80 14.28 -5.67
N SER A 46 6.62 13.68 -4.49
CA SER A 46 7.33 12.44 -4.12
C SER A 46 6.92 11.26 -5.01
N LEU A 47 5.63 11.08 -5.27
CA LEU A 47 5.11 10.03 -6.14
C LEU A 47 5.57 10.21 -7.60
N GLU A 48 5.61 11.43 -8.12
CA GLU A 48 6.13 11.72 -9.45
C GLU A 48 7.61 11.40 -9.58
N SER A 49 8.41 11.80 -8.58
CA SER A 49 9.82 11.44 -8.52
C SER A 49 10.00 9.94 -8.49
N TRP A 50 9.25 9.22 -7.65
CA TRP A 50 9.25 7.77 -7.57
C TRP A 50 8.83 7.11 -8.90
N ARG A 51 7.84 7.66 -9.61
CA ARG A 51 7.38 7.16 -10.91
C ARG A 51 8.48 7.20 -11.98
N LYS A 52 9.37 8.19 -11.93
CA LYS A 52 10.48 8.35 -12.86
C LYS A 52 11.66 7.42 -12.58
N LYS A 53 11.78 6.87 -11.36
CA LYS A 53 12.87 5.95 -11.01
C LYS A 53 12.70 4.62 -11.75
N THR A 54 13.76 4.17 -12.42
CA THR A 54 13.80 2.81 -12.99
C THR A 54 14.10 1.80 -11.91
N LEU A 55 13.22 0.82 -11.73
CA LEU A 55 13.39 -0.25 -10.75
C LEU A 55 14.00 -1.47 -11.45
N ARG A 56 15.33 -1.65 -11.33
CA ARG A 56 16.08 -2.74 -11.99
C ARG A 56 16.27 -3.99 -11.13
N SER A 57 16.19 -3.89 -9.80
CA SER A 57 16.45 -5.03 -8.91
C SER A 57 15.72 -4.92 -7.57
N TYR A 58 15.71 -6.04 -6.85
CA TYR A 58 15.03 -6.22 -5.56
C TYR A 58 15.42 -5.16 -4.53
N ILE A 59 14.40 -4.59 -3.89
CA ILE A 59 14.56 -3.70 -2.75
C ILE A 59 14.98 -4.57 -1.57
N ALA A 60 16.21 -4.36 -1.09
CA ALA A 60 16.68 -4.93 0.16
C ALA A 60 15.68 -4.58 1.27
N TRP A 61 15.25 -5.59 2.03
CA TRP A 61 14.48 -5.40 3.25
C TRP A 61 15.33 -4.62 4.26
N GLY A 62 15.29 -3.28 4.18
CA GLY A 62 15.72 -2.44 5.28
C GLY A 62 14.73 -2.60 6.42
N SER A 63 15.22 -2.54 7.66
CA SER A 63 14.33 -2.48 8.82
C SER A 63 13.35 -1.32 8.62
N LEU A 64 12.05 -1.63 8.63
CA LEU A 64 11.00 -0.62 8.58
C LEU A 64 10.99 0.11 9.93
N LEU A 65 11.92 1.05 10.11
CA LEU A 65 12.01 1.87 11.31
C LEU A 65 10.85 2.87 11.30
N LEU A 66 9.71 2.42 11.79
CA LEU A 66 8.55 3.26 12.01
C LEU A 66 8.86 4.22 13.14
N LYS A 67 9.09 5.48 12.77
CA LYS A 67 9.14 6.57 13.75
C LYS A 67 7.77 6.68 14.42
N LYS A 68 7.75 6.97 15.72
CA LYS A 68 6.51 7.12 16.52
C LYS A 68 5.48 8.11 15.90
N ASN A 69 5.93 9.05 15.07
CA ASN A 69 5.09 10.07 14.42
C ASN A 69 4.87 9.78 12.92
N ALA A 70 4.89 8.51 12.51
CA ALA A 70 4.70 8.11 11.13
C ALA A 70 3.26 7.66 10.86
N CYS A 71 2.69 8.14 9.76
CA CYS A 71 1.45 7.60 9.18
C CYS A 71 1.80 6.72 7.98
N LEU A 72 1.27 5.50 7.96
CA LEU A 72 1.40 4.53 6.86
C LEU A 72 0.10 4.45 6.07
N ILE A 73 0.20 4.39 4.75
CA ILE A 73 -0.94 4.13 3.86
C ILE A 73 -0.57 2.91 3.03
N SER A 74 -1.28 1.80 3.26
CA SER A 74 -1.09 0.53 2.56
C SER A 74 -2.25 0.17 1.63
N SER A 75 -3.38 0.88 1.70
CA SER A 75 -4.55 0.63 0.86
C SER A 75 -4.34 1.06 -0.59
N SER A 76 -5.14 0.50 -1.50
CA SER A 76 -5.12 0.87 -2.93
C SER A 76 -6.55 1.03 -3.45
N PRO A 77 -6.89 2.16 -4.11
CA PRO A 77 -8.19 2.32 -4.78
C PRO A 77 -8.45 1.29 -5.89
N ARG A 78 -7.40 0.63 -6.40
CA ARG A 78 -7.52 -0.45 -7.39
C ARG A 78 -7.98 -1.77 -6.78
N LEU A 79 -7.96 -1.90 -5.45
CA LEU A 79 -8.42 -3.10 -4.77
C LEU A 79 -9.95 -3.05 -4.64
N ASN A 80 -10.64 -3.65 -5.60
CA ASN A 80 -12.10 -3.68 -5.64
C ASN A 80 -12.67 -4.82 -4.78
N VAL A 81 -12.63 -4.66 -3.45
CA VAL A 81 -13.11 -5.68 -2.50
C VAL A 81 -14.61 -5.96 -2.68
N CYS A 82 -15.43 -4.92 -2.82
CA CYS A 82 -16.88 -5.06 -3.03
C CYS A 82 -17.25 -5.51 -4.47
N GLY A 83 -16.28 -5.62 -5.38
CA GLY A 83 -16.50 -6.20 -6.70
C GLY A 83 -16.57 -7.71 -6.71
N ASN A 84 -16.16 -8.36 -5.62
CA ASN A 84 -16.13 -9.81 -5.51
C ASN A 84 -17.54 -10.39 -5.32
N ASP A 85 -17.88 -11.42 -6.10
CA ASP A 85 -19.16 -12.14 -6.01
C ASP A 85 -18.89 -13.64 -5.95
N PHE A 86 -19.33 -14.28 -4.87
CA PHE A 86 -19.17 -15.72 -4.65
C PHE A 86 -20.37 -16.55 -5.14
N GLY A 87 -21.37 -15.91 -5.76
CA GLY A 87 -22.61 -16.56 -6.23
C GLY A 87 -23.87 -16.18 -5.45
N TRP A 88 -23.74 -15.33 -4.43
CA TRP A 88 -24.84 -14.84 -3.58
C TRP A 88 -24.96 -13.31 -3.58
N GLY A 89 -24.32 -12.64 -4.54
CA GLY A 89 -24.33 -11.20 -4.67
C GLY A 89 -23.05 -10.55 -4.13
N ARG A 90 -22.93 -9.26 -4.44
CA ARG A 90 -21.77 -8.43 -4.10
C ARG A 90 -21.93 -7.76 -2.73
N PRO A 91 -20.86 -7.60 -1.94
CA PRO A 91 -20.90 -6.86 -0.68
C PRO A 91 -21.32 -5.41 -0.88
N ALA A 92 -22.18 -4.90 0.01
CA ALA A 92 -22.47 -3.48 0.11
C ALA A 92 -21.31 -2.72 0.77
N VAL A 93 -20.70 -3.32 1.79
CA VAL A 93 -19.59 -2.74 2.57
C VAL A 93 -18.55 -3.81 2.86
N ALA A 94 -17.27 -3.43 2.80
CA ALA A 94 -16.16 -4.27 3.22
C ALA A 94 -15.36 -3.59 4.34
N LYS A 95 -15.04 -4.36 5.39
CA LYS A 95 -14.23 -3.93 6.51
C LYS A 95 -12.98 -4.79 6.61
N ILE A 96 -11.83 -4.13 6.59
CA ILE A 96 -10.51 -4.77 6.75
C ILE A 96 -10.05 -4.51 8.17
N THR A 97 -9.90 -5.56 8.97
CA THR A 97 -9.41 -5.45 10.35
C THR A 97 -8.07 -6.16 10.47
N GLN A 98 -7.07 -5.45 10.97
CA GLN A 98 -5.77 -6.02 11.34
C GLN A 98 -5.76 -6.24 12.84
N PHE A 99 -5.54 -7.49 13.26
CA PHE A 99 -5.43 -7.84 14.67
C PHE A 99 -3.97 -7.93 15.10
N ALA A 100 -3.66 -7.49 16.32
CA ALA A 100 -2.40 -7.80 16.97
C ALA A 100 -2.42 -9.30 17.39
N ARG A 101 -1.96 -10.15 16.47
CA ARG A 101 -1.65 -11.60 16.50
C ARG A 101 -2.19 -12.50 17.64
N VAL A 102 -2.88 -13.58 17.25
CA VAL A 102 -2.71 -14.96 17.79
C VAL A 102 -1.79 -15.77 16.84
N GLU A 103 -1.98 -15.65 15.51
CA GLU A 103 -1.03 -16.03 14.45
C GLU A 103 -0.79 -14.87 13.45
N ALA A 104 0.35 -14.77 12.76
CA ALA A 104 0.81 -13.55 12.06
C ALA A 104 0.62 -13.76 10.59
N GLY A 105 0.25 -12.65 9.97
CA GLY A 105 -0.22 -12.65 8.61
C GLY A 105 -1.70 -12.95 8.49
N SER A 106 -2.44 -13.18 9.59
CA SER A 106 -3.89 -13.30 9.51
C SER A 106 -4.53 -11.92 9.29
N VAL A 107 -5.37 -11.84 8.26
CA VAL A 107 -6.18 -10.66 7.94
C VAL A 107 -7.61 -11.13 7.89
N ASN A 108 -8.49 -10.51 8.69
CA ASN A 108 -9.91 -10.79 8.62
C ASN A 108 -10.57 -9.73 7.74
N VAL A 109 -11.30 -10.21 6.73
CA VAL A 109 -12.14 -9.40 5.86
C VAL A 109 -13.58 -9.73 6.20
N GLU A 110 -14.30 -8.73 6.69
CA GLU A 110 -15.73 -8.83 6.99
C GLU A 110 -16.49 -8.11 5.88
N ALA A 111 -17.52 -8.76 5.34
CA ALA A 111 -18.38 -8.24 4.29
C ALA A 111 -19.82 -8.18 4.78
N CYS A 112 -20.47 -7.04 4.59
CA CYS A 112 -21.91 -6.89 4.83
C CYS A 112 -22.63 -6.93 3.48
N PHE A 113 -23.75 -7.66 3.44
CA PHE A 113 -24.59 -7.87 2.26
C PHE A 113 -25.95 -7.19 2.44
#